data_AF-A0A8T4NQR0-F1
#
_entry.id   AF-A0A8T4NQR0-F1
#
_cell.length_a   1.000
_cell.length_b   1.000
_cell.length_c   1.000
_cell.angle_alpha   90.00
_cell.angle_beta   90.00
_cell.angle_gamma   90.00
#
_symmetry.space_group_name_H-M   'P 1'
#
loop_
_entity.id
_entity.type
_entity.pdbx_description
1 polymer ?
#
loop_
_entity_poly.entity_id
_entity_poly.type
_entity_poly.pdbx_seq_one_letter_code
_entity_poly.pdbx_strand_id
1 'polypeptide(L)' 'MITINKQKPNKSEVNKLFDSLKKEDLLEDRAEYDEEDLRVAYPKLNEKEAKMLYLKIQKWKHTQTKKKKDSKF' A
#
# COMPACT_ATOMS: atom_id res chain seq x y z
N MET A 1 8.64 29.82 -9.08
CA MET A 1 9.62 28.71 -8.99
C MET A 1 9.11 27.75 -7.92
N ILE A 2 8.55 26.60 -8.31
CA ILE A 2 7.97 25.65 -7.34
C ILE A 2 9.10 24.73 -6.90
N THR A 3 9.57 24.90 -5.67
CA THR A 3 10.58 24.05 -5.06
C THR A 3 10.00 22.66 -4.87
N ILE A 4 10.32 21.74 -5.78
CA ILE A 4 9.96 20.34 -5.66
C ILE A 4 10.89 19.76 -4.59
N ASN A 5 10.49 19.89 -3.32
CA ASN A 5 11.17 19.24 -2.21
C ASN A 5 11.12 17.74 -2.49
N LYS A 6 12.28 17.18 -2.84
CA LYS A 6 12.50 15.74 -2.99
C LYS A 6 12.23 15.11 -1.62
N GLN A 7 10.98 14.75 -1.37
CA GLN A 7 10.57 14.13 -0.10
C GLN A 7 11.40 12.86 0.04
N LYS A 8 12.22 12.80 1.10
CA LYS A 8 12.91 11.56 1.45
C LYS A 8 11.81 10.51 1.72
N PRO A 9 12.00 9.25 1.29
CA PRO A 9 11.01 8.21 1.51
C PRO A 9 10.76 8.08 3.02
N ASN A 10 9.61 8.54 3.46
CA ASN A 10 9.22 8.50 4.85
C ASN A 10 8.49 7.17 5.03
N LYS A 11 9.23 6.14 5.48
CA LYS A 11 8.65 4.84 5.87
C LYS A 11 7.42 4.98 6.78
N SER A 12 7.35 6.09 7.54
CA SER A 12 6.22 6.45 8.38
C SER A 12 4.93 6.70 7.59
N GLU A 13 5.00 7.38 6.45
CA GLU A 13 3.81 7.75 5.65
C GLU A 13 3.16 6.51 5.02
N VAL A 14 3.96 5.62 4.43
CA VAL A 14 3.50 4.34 3.88
C VAL A 14 2.83 3.49 4.97
N ASN A 15 3.39 3.46 6.17
CA ASN A 15 2.81 2.71 7.29
C ASN A 15 1.48 3.29 7.74
N LYS A 16 1.38 4.62 7.85
CA LYS A 16 0.13 5.31 8.20
C LYS A 16 -0.94 5.05 7.15
N LEU A 17 -0.62 5.23 5.87
CA LEU A 17 -1.56 5.00 4.78
C LEU A 17 -2.03 3.54 4.76
N PHE A 18 -1.12 2.58 4.91
CA PHE A 18 -1.49 1.18 5.01
C PHE A 18 -2.41 0.88 6.20
N ASP A 19 -2.16 1.47 7.36
CA ASP A 19 -2.99 1.28 8.55
C ASP A 19 -4.38 1.90 8.39
N SER A 20 -4.47 3.09 7.76
CA SER A 20 -5.74 3.71 7.39
C SER A 20 -6.54 2.82 6.43
N LEU A 21 -5.91 2.37 5.34
CA LEU A 21 -6.53 1.45 4.38
C LEU A 21 -7.01 0.15 5.04
N LYS A 22 -6.26 -0.35 6.04
CA LYS A 22 -6.65 -1.52 6.80
C LYS A 22 -7.87 -1.29 7.67
N LYS A 23 -7.95 -0.14 8.34
CA LYS A 23 -9.07 0.25 9.22
C LYS A 23 -10.35 0.53 8.42
N GLU A 24 -10.19 1.09 7.23
CA GLU A 24 -11.28 1.41 6.31
C GLU A 24 -11.68 0.20 5.45
N ASP A 25 -11.05 -0.97 5.64
CA ASP A 25 -11.26 -2.20 4.87
C ASP A 25 -11.00 -2.05 3.35
N LEU A 26 -10.24 -1.02 2.97
CA LEU A 26 -9.90 -0.71 1.57
C LEU A 26 -8.72 -1.55 1.06
N LEU A 27 -8.06 -2.32 1.91
CA LEU A 27 -6.90 -3.11 1.50
C LEU A 27 -7.23 -4.17 0.45
N GLU A 28 -8.44 -4.73 0.43
CA GLU A 28 -8.83 -5.73 -0.58
C GLU A 28 -8.91 -5.10 -1.97
N ASP A 29 -9.61 -3.97 -2.08
CA ASP A 29 -9.72 -3.15 -3.29
C ASP A 29 -8.34 -2.64 -3.76
N ARG A 30 -7.55 -2.07 -2.85
CA ARG A 30 -6.19 -1.60 -3.19
C ARG A 30 -5.22 -2.73 -3.52
N ALA A 31 -5.54 -3.98 -3.22
CA ALA A 31 -4.73 -5.12 -3.61
C ALA A 31 -5.01 -5.64 -5.02
N GLU A 32 -5.99 -5.06 -5.71
CA GLU A 32 -6.20 -5.23 -7.15
C GLU A 32 -5.35 -4.24 -7.97
N TYR A 33 -4.79 -3.22 -7.32
CA TYR A 33 -4.02 -2.17 -7.97
C TYR A 33 -2.57 -2.61 -8.15
N ASP A 34 -2.01 -2.33 -9.33
CA ASP A 34 -0.59 -2.48 -9.60
C ASP A 34 0.23 -1.29 -9.03
N GLU A 35 1.56 -1.37 -9.12
CA GLU A 35 2.46 -0.32 -8.63
C GLU A 35 2.16 1.05 -9.26
N GLU A 36 1.84 1.08 -10.56
CA GLU A 36 1.49 2.31 -11.28
C GLU A 36 0.16 2.90 -10.82
N ASP A 37 -0.88 2.09 -10.64
CA ASP A 37 -2.17 2.53 -10.12
C ASP A 37 -2.04 3.12 -8.72
N LEU A 38 -1.23 2.53 -7.85
CA LEU A 38 -0.95 3.09 -6.52
C LEU A 38 -0.18 4.41 -6.61
N ARG A 39 0.73 4.57 -7.57
CA ARG A 39 1.45 5.84 -7.79
C ARG A 39 0.50 6.93 -8.28
N VAL A 40 -0.45 6.58 -9.15
CA VAL A 40 -1.47 7.51 -9.67
C VAL A 40 -2.50 7.88 -8.60
N ALA A 41 -2.96 6.90 -7.83
CA ALA A 41 -3.91 7.11 -6.73
C ALA A 41 -3.31 7.91 -5.57
N TYR A 42 -2.00 7.76 -5.32
CA TYR A 42 -1.29 8.43 -4.23
C TYR A 42 -0.10 9.23 -4.77
N PRO A 43 -0.33 10.36 -5.47
CA PRO A 43 0.74 11.17 -6.07
C PRO A 43 1.65 11.84 -5.03
N LYS A 44 1.27 11.81 -3.75
CA LYS A 44 2.10 12.23 -2.62
C LYS A 44 3.23 11.25 -2.31
N LEU A 45 3.08 9.98 -2.70
CA LEU A 45 4.10 8.96 -2.52
C LEU A 45 5.13 9.05 -3.65
N ASN A 46 6.40 8.97 -3.30
CA ASN A 46 7.44 8.75 -4.29
C ASN A 46 7.41 7.30 -4.79
N GLU A 47 8.06 7.02 -5.91
CA GLU A 47 8.15 5.68 -6.50
C GLU A 47 8.52 4.58 -5.49
N LYS A 48 9.54 4.84 -4.65
CA LYS A 48 9.95 3.91 -3.58
C LYS A 48 8.86 3.65 -2.54
N GLU A 49 8.07 4.66 -2.22
CA GLU A 49 7.01 4.59 -1.21
C GLU A 49 5.79 3.86 -1.76
N ALA A 50 5.39 4.16 -3.00
CA ALA A 50 4.33 3.45 -3.72
C ALA A 50 4.67 1.96 -3.83
N LYS A 51 5.91 1.62 -4.20
CA LYS A 51 6.41 0.24 -4.23
C LYS A 51 6.37 -0.45 -2.86
N MET A 52 6.77 0.25 -1.80
CA MET A 52 6.69 -0.29 -0.44
C MET A 52 5.23 -0.55 -0.02
N LEU A 53 4.31 0.35 -0.38
CA LEU A 53 2.89 0.20 -0.11
C LEU A 53 2.34 -1.02 -0.85
N TYR A 54 2.61 -1.13 -2.15
CA TYR A 54 2.23 -2.26 -3.00
C TYR A 54 2.67 -3.60 -2.38
N LEU A 55 3.96 -3.73 -2.06
CA LEU A 55 4.50 -4.96 -1.47
C LEU A 55 3.82 -5.33 -0.13
N LYS A 56 3.49 -4.32 0.69
CA LYS A 56 2.76 -4.54 1.95
C LYS A 56 1.34 -5.03 1.72
N ILE A 57 0.62 -4.40 0.78
CA ILE A 57 -0.75 -4.77 0.41
C ILE A 57 -0.77 -6.20 -0.12
N GLN A 58 0.14 -6.55 -1.05
CA GLN A 58 0.24 -7.91 -1.60
C GLN A 58 0.58 -8.94 -0.52
N LYS A 59 1.52 -8.64 0.38
CA LYS A 59 1.87 -9.52 1.51
C LYS A 59 0.68 -9.73 2.44
N TRP A 60 -0.11 -8.69 2.69
CA TRP A 60 -1.34 -8.78 3.48
C TRP A 60 -2.38 -9.66 2.78
N LYS A 61 -2.67 -9.43 1.48
CA LYS A 61 -3.61 -10.24 0.69
C LYS A 61 -3.23 -11.71 0.72
N HIS A 62 -1.95 -12.02 0.50
CA HIS A 62 -1.42 -13.39 0.59
C HIS A 62 -1.58 -14.02 1.98
N THR A 63 -1.46 -13.22 3.04
CA THR A 63 -1.69 -13.70 4.41
C THR A 63 -3.17 -13.98 4.65
N GLN A 64 -4.06 -13.14 4.14
CA GLN A 64 -5.51 -13.33 4.26
C GLN A 64 -6.01 -14.55 3.46
N THR A 65 -5.50 -14.75 2.25
CA THR A 65 -5.83 -15.94 1.43
C THR A 65 -5.34 -17.23 2.08
N LYS A 66 -4.15 -17.21 2.72
CA LYS A 66 -3.66 -18.35 3.51
C LYS A 66 -4.55 -18.64 4.72
N LYS A 67 -4.95 -17.63 5.50
CA LYS A 67 -5.86 -17.81 6.64
C LYS A 67 -7.22 -18.40 6.23
N LYS A 68 -7.77 -17.96 5.08
CA LYS A 68 -9.01 -18.54 4.54
C LYS A 68 -8.86 -20.01 4.13
N LYS A 69 -7.66 -20.43 3.69
CA LYS A 69 -7.36 -21.84 3.38
C LYS A 69 -7.22 -22.72 4.63
N ASP A 70 -6.63 -22.20 5.69
CA ASP A 70 -6.39 -22.95 6.93
C ASP A 70 -7.67 -23.13 7.77
N SER A 71 -8.62 -22.20 7.67
CA SER A 71 -9.88 -22.26 8.42
C SER A 71 -10.94 -23.23 7.83
N LYS A 72 -10.56 -24.07 6.85
CA LYS A 72 -11.44 -25.04 6.18
C LYS A 72 -11.13 -26.49 6.57
N PHE A 73 -10.49 -26.70 7.71
CA PHE A 73 -10.24 -28.02 8.30
C PHE A 73 -10.91 -28.15 9.67
#